data_AF-A0A7X9NKM7-F1
#
_entry.id   AF-A0A7X9NKM7-F1
#
_cell.length_a   1.000
_cell.length_b   1.000
_cell.length_c   1.000
_cell.angle_alpha   90.00
_cell.angle_beta   90.00
_cell.angle_gamma   90.00
#
_symmetry.space_group_name_H-M   'P 1'
#
loop_
_entity.id
_entity.type
_entity.pdbx_description
1 polymer ?
#
loop_
_entity_poly.entity_id
_entity_poly.type
_entity_poly.pdbx_seq_one_letter_code
_entity_poly.pdbx_strand_id
1 'polypeptide(L)'
;MSFIAGNFCHYRKVTRASHTTETTEMLSDMLLKKCLEEKILLPGVSIFQRFISKIVEQAEDQLMNQLSLIPSEEESEKLLNLLSLMGTPVQGAFTKMDILRAPLIDEGRKETTRGFHRLKEFQQFHTSEWDFSTIPEGKVKHLATYAFKAKSSLIQRMSIQKKLALLVAFVYEYEKIATDELLTALIKYYESIFRRAKNKESKERLRTLKDLDRAAFTLSEIVELFLDDFIEIDCLRSRVFDQYPAEDIVNAVFQVKKLVKNEQEPIGLFVN
;
A
#
# COMPACT_ATOMS: atom_id res chain seq x y z
N MET A 1 49.29 -21.79 -21.75
CA MET A 1 48.77 -21.18 -20.51
C MET A 1 47.67 -20.14 -20.72
N SER A 2 47.47 -19.62 -21.94
CA SER A 2 46.46 -18.58 -22.27
C SER A 2 44.99 -19.06 -22.25
N PHE A 3 44.75 -20.37 -22.32
CA PHE A 3 43.39 -20.93 -22.41
C PHE A 3 42.72 -21.14 -21.03
N ILE A 4 43.52 -21.29 -19.96
CA ILE A 4 43.01 -21.57 -18.60
C ILE A 4 42.59 -20.26 -17.90
N ALA A 5 43.30 -19.15 -18.15
CA ALA A 5 42.93 -17.83 -17.66
C ALA A 5 41.62 -17.31 -18.28
N GLY A 6 41.36 -17.64 -19.55
CA GLY A 6 40.12 -17.32 -20.25
C GLY A 6 38.89 -17.93 -19.58
N ASN A 7 38.96 -19.21 -19.20
CA ASN A 7 37.84 -19.93 -18.59
C ASN A 7 37.54 -19.46 -17.15
N PHE A 8 38.55 -19.15 -16.34
CA PHE A 8 38.34 -18.63 -14.99
C PHE A 8 37.75 -17.21 -14.99
N CYS A 9 38.19 -16.37 -15.93
CA CYS A 9 37.69 -15.01 -16.10
C CYS A 9 36.28 -14.99 -16.73
N HIS A 10 35.95 -15.99 -17.57
CA HIS A 10 34.62 -16.18 -18.14
C HIS A 10 33.62 -16.66 -17.07
N TYR A 11 33.98 -17.65 -16.26
CA TYR A 11 33.09 -18.21 -15.24
C TYR A 11 32.72 -17.16 -14.19
N ARG A 12 33.72 -16.48 -13.61
CA ARG A 12 33.49 -15.49 -12.54
C ARG A 12 32.72 -14.24 -12.99
N LYS A 13 32.73 -13.92 -14.28
CA LYS A 13 31.93 -12.81 -14.84
C LYS A 13 30.51 -13.21 -15.16
N VAL A 14 30.29 -14.43 -15.65
CA VAL A 14 28.93 -15.00 -15.74
C VAL A 14 28.31 -15.00 -14.34
N THR A 15 29.07 -15.42 -13.31
CA THR A 15 28.67 -15.34 -11.88
C THR A 15 28.55 -13.91 -11.33
N ARG A 16 28.81 -12.84 -12.09
CA ARG A 16 28.56 -11.46 -11.60
C ARG A 16 27.47 -10.78 -12.40
N ALA A 17 27.46 -10.98 -13.71
CA ALA A 17 26.35 -10.61 -14.56
C ALA A 17 25.05 -11.31 -14.14
N SER A 18 25.14 -12.54 -13.61
CA SER A 18 23.98 -13.23 -13.02
C SER A 18 23.55 -12.62 -11.69
N HIS A 19 24.48 -12.14 -10.84
CA HIS A 19 24.19 -11.65 -9.49
C HIS A 19 23.89 -10.14 -9.37
N THR A 20 24.27 -9.32 -10.34
CA THR A 20 24.19 -7.85 -10.26
C THR A 20 23.34 -7.25 -11.39
N THR A 21 22.70 -6.11 -11.13
CA THR A 21 21.94 -5.32 -12.12
C THR A 21 22.81 -4.27 -12.84
N GLU A 22 24.14 -4.48 -12.87
CA GLU A 22 25.09 -3.55 -13.48
C GLU A 22 24.86 -3.45 -15.01
N THR A 23 25.07 -2.25 -15.57
CA THR A 23 24.91 -2.03 -17.01
C THR A 23 26.05 -2.67 -17.81
N THR A 24 25.79 -2.97 -19.10
CA THR A 24 26.78 -3.52 -20.03
C THR A 24 28.04 -2.64 -20.13
N GLU A 25 27.87 -1.31 -20.05
CA GLU A 25 28.97 -0.34 -20.03
C GLU A 25 29.83 -0.47 -18.77
N MET A 26 29.19 -0.59 -17.60
CA MET A 26 29.91 -0.77 -16.34
C MET A 26 30.68 -2.10 -16.30
N LEU A 27 30.07 -3.18 -16.81
CA LEU A 27 30.73 -4.48 -16.99
C LEU A 27 31.92 -4.39 -17.98
N SER A 28 31.79 -3.56 -19.02
CA SER A 28 32.86 -3.23 -19.96
C SER A 28 34.01 -2.52 -19.30
N ASP A 29 33.76 -1.43 -18.59
CA ASP A 29 34.80 -0.65 -17.91
C ASP A 29 35.52 -1.46 -16.84
N MET A 30 34.79 -2.28 -16.08
CA MET A 30 35.39 -3.18 -15.10
C MET A 30 36.26 -4.26 -15.74
N LEU A 31 35.84 -4.81 -16.87
CA LEU A 31 36.66 -5.78 -17.59
C LEU A 31 37.90 -5.11 -18.19
N LEU A 32 37.76 -3.91 -18.75
CA LEU A 32 38.91 -3.13 -19.24
C LEU A 32 39.92 -2.90 -18.12
N LYS A 33 39.45 -2.43 -16.95
CA LYS A 33 40.28 -2.22 -15.77
C LYS A 33 41.03 -3.50 -15.36
N LYS A 34 40.32 -4.64 -15.31
CA LYS A 34 40.94 -5.92 -14.94
C LYS A 34 41.97 -6.41 -15.98
N CYS A 35 41.70 -6.22 -17.26
CA CYS A 35 42.67 -6.55 -18.31
C CYS A 35 43.94 -5.70 -18.20
N LEU A 36 43.81 -4.43 -17.84
CA LEU A 36 44.95 -3.54 -17.60
C LEU A 36 45.74 -3.96 -16.35
N GLU A 37 45.06 -4.26 -15.24
CA GLU A 37 45.69 -4.73 -13.99
C GLU A 37 46.49 -6.02 -14.19
N GLU A 38 45.91 -6.98 -14.92
CA GLU A 38 46.52 -8.30 -15.19
C GLU A 38 47.46 -8.30 -16.42
N LYS A 39 47.71 -7.13 -17.03
CA LYS A 39 48.55 -6.94 -18.23
C LYS A 39 48.16 -7.87 -19.41
N ILE A 40 46.86 -8.09 -19.58
CA ILE A 40 46.30 -8.90 -20.67
C ILE A 40 46.18 -8.04 -21.93
N LEU A 41 46.59 -8.59 -23.07
CA LEU A 41 46.47 -7.90 -24.36
C LEU A 41 44.99 -7.66 -24.71
N LEU A 42 44.63 -6.39 -24.93
CA LEU A 42 43.26 -5.99 -25.20
C LEU A 42 42.86 -6.38 -26.63
N PRO A 43 41.75 -7.12 -26.83
CA PRO A 43 41.20 -7.32 -28.16
C PRO A 43 40.65 -5.98 -28.70
N GLY A 44 40.47 -5.88 -30.02
CA GLY A 44 39.84 -4.70 -30.63
C GLY A 44 38.48 -4.39 -29.99
N VAL A 45 38.15 -3.10 -29.85
CA VAL A 45 36.98 -2.59 -29.08
C VAL A 45 35.67 -3.29 -29.47
N SER A 46 35.45 -3.52 -30.76
CA SER A 46 34.24 -4.21 -31.25
C SER A 46 34.16 -5.68 -30.82
N ILE A 47 35.30 -6.40 -30.79
CA ILE A 47 35.37 -7.80 -30.34
C ILE A 47 35.07 -7.85 -28.84
N PHE A 48 35.62 -6.90 -28.09
CA PHE A 48 35.41 -6.77 -26.66
C PHE A 48 33.94 -6.52 -26.31
N GLN A 49 33.30 -5.54 -26.95
CA GLN A 49 31.87 -5.25 -26.76
C GLN A 49 31.01 -6.47 -27.08
N ARG A 50 31.26 -7.13 -28.23
CA ARG A 50 30.53 -8.34 -28.61
C ARG A 50 30.67 -9.47 -27.60
N PHE A 51 31.86 -9.65 -27.03
CA PHE A 51 32.12 -10.65 -26.00
C PHE A 51 31.29 -10.39 -24.73
N ILE A 52 31.24 -9.13 -24.28
CA ILE A 52 30.45 -8.77 -23.10
C ILE A 52 28.96 -8.90 -23.36
N SER A 53 28.47 -8.39 -24.50
CA SER A 53 27.06 -8.56 -24.88
C SER A 53 26.65 -10.02 -24.88
N LYS A 54 27.51 -10.91 -25.41
CA LYS A 54 27.25 -12.35 -25.40
C LYS A 54 27.19 -12.94 -23.98
N ILE A 55 28.06 -12.51 -23.06
CA ILE A 55 28.02 -12.97 -21.66
C ILE A 55 26.75 -12.49 -20.97
N VAL A 56 26.36 -11.23 -21.19
CA VAL A 56 25.14 -10.66 -20.60
C VAL A 56 23.92 -11.40 -21.14
N GLU A 57 23.82 -11.59 -22.45
CA GLU A 57 22.74 -12.34 -23.10
C GLU A 57 22.65 -13.77 -22.56
N GLN A 58 23.78 -14.47 -22.41
CA GLN A 58 23.82 -15.81 -21.82
C GLN A 58 23.33 -15.83 -20.37
N ALA A 59 23.72 -14.84 -19.56
CA ALA A 59 23.29 -14.74 -18.17
C ALA A 59 21.79 -14.42 -18.07
N GLU A 60 21.26 -13.58 -18.96
CA GLU A 60 19.84 -13.26 -19.05
C GLU A 60 19.02 -14.47 -19.48
N ASP A 61 19.45 -15.20 -20.51
CA ASP A 61 18.76 -16.40 -20.95
C ASP A 61 18.79 -17.49 -19.85
N GLN A 62 19.91 -17.68 -19.15
CA GLN A 62 19.97 -18.61 -18.01
C GLN A 62 18.97 -18.23 -16.91
N LEU A 63 18.88 -16.95 -16.55
CA LEU A 63 17.93 -16.45 -15.56
C LEU A 63 16.48 -16.66 -16.00
N MET A 64 16.16 -16.33 -17.25
CA MET A 64 14.83 -16.54 -17.83
C MET A 64 14.46 -18.03 -17.84
N ASN A 65 15.42 -18.90 -18.16
CA ASN A 65 15.21 -20.34 -18.13
C ASN A 65 14.88 -20.82 -16.72
N GLN A 66 15.66 -20.40 -15.71
CA GLN A 66 15.42 -20.74 -14.32
C GLN A 66 14.02 -20.29 -13.86
N LEU A 67 13.67 -19.02 -14.09
CA LEU A 67 12.37 -18.46 -13.71
C LEU A 67 11.20 -19.18 -14.40
N SER A 68 11.36 -19.55 -15.67
CA SER A 68 10.30 -20.22 -16.43
C SER A 68 9.98 -21.63 -15.93
N LEU A 69 10.88 -22.25 -15.15
CA LEU A 69 10.75 -23.61 -14.63
C LEU A 69 10.23 -23.65 -13.18
N ILE A 70 10.10 -22.50 -12.52
CA ILE A 70 9.58 -22.38 -11.15
C ILE A 70 8.11 -22.81 -11.03
N PRO A 71 7.17 -22.29 -11.87
CA PRO A 71 5.76 -22.62 -11.71
C PRO A 71 5.44 -24.04 -12.18
N SER A 72 4.40 -24.63 -11.60
CA SER A 72 3.83 -25.89 -12.11
C SER A 72 3.21 -25.71 -13.51
N GLU A 73 2.88 -26.81 -14.19
CA GLU A 73 2.25 -26.77 -15.51
C GLU A 73 0.88 -26.07 -15.46
N GLU A 74 0.06 -26.37 -14.44
CA GLU A 74 -1.23 -25.69 -14.21
C GLU A 74 -1.07 -24.19 -13.93
N GLU A 75 -0.07 -23.81 -13.12
CA GLU A 75 0.22 -22.40 -12.84
C GLU A 75 0.75 -21.68 -14.07
N SER A 76 1.56 -22.35 -14.89
CA SER A 76 2.06 -21.82 -16.15
C SER A 76 0.93 -21.45 -17.10
N GLU A 77 -0.09 -22.31 -17.23
CA GLU A 77 -1.30 -21.99 -18.00
C GLU A 77 -2.05 -20.79 -17.44
N LYS A 78 -2.25 -20.74 -16.12
CA LYS A 78 -2.91 -19.59 -15.45
C LYS A 78 -2.13 -18.29 -15.65
N LEU A 79 -0.81 -18.33 -15.57
CA LEU A 79 0.07 -17.18 -15.79
C LEU A 79 -0.09 -16.67 -17.23
N LEU A 80 -0.04 -17.57 -18.21
CA LEU A 80 -0.21 -17.20 -19.62
C LEU A 80 -1.60 -16.62 -19.90
N ASN A 81 -2.62 -17.14 -19.22
CA ASN A 81 -3.99 -16.61 -19.27
C ASN A 81 -4.10 -15.17 -18.72
N LEU A 82 -3.12 -14.67 -17.96
CA LEU A 82 -3.11 -13.26 -17.55
C LEU A 82 -2.98 -12.29 -18.72
N LEU A 83 -2.34 -12.73 -19.81
CA LEU A 83 -2.13 -11.95 -21.03
C LEU A 83 -3.33 -12.02 -22.00
N SER A 84 -4.29 -12.91 -21.75
CA SER A 84 -5.48 -13.06 -22.58
C SER A 84 -6.39 -11.84 -22.46
N LEU A 85 -6.95 -11.41 -23.59
CA LEU A 85 -7.92 -10.32 -23.61
C LEU A 85 -9.21 -10.76 -22.92
N MET A 86 -9.72 -9.91 -22.04
CA MET A 86 -11.06 -10.05 -21.49
C MET A 86 -12.07 -9.53 -22.52
N GLY A 87 -13.19 -10.24 -22.66
CA GLY A 87 -14.23 -9.86 -23.63
C GLY A 87 -14.84 -8.48 -23.37
N THR A 88 -14.95 -8.07 -22.10
CA THR A 88 -15.38 -6.74 -21.69
C THR A 88 -14.29 -6.06 -20.85
N PRO A 89 -13.91 -4.81 -21.17
CA PRO A 89 -12.92 -4.10 -20.38
C PRO A 89 -13.50 -3.72 -19.02
N VAL A 90 -12.81 -4.10 -17.95
CA VAL A 90 -13.19 -3.73 -16.58
C VAL A 90 -12.37 -2.50 -16.20
N GLN A 91 -13.01 -1.33 -16.03
CA GLN A 91 -12.32 -0.10 -15.64
C GLN A 91 -11.14 0.30 -16.56
N GLY A 92 -11.26 0.02 -17.86
CA GLY A 92 -10.19 0.28 -18.84
C GLY A 92 -9.08 -0.77 -18.89
N ALA A 93 -9.14 -1.82 -18.06
CA ALA A 93 -8.28 -2.99 -18.15
C ALA A 93 -8.77 -3.95 -19.23
N PHE A 94 -7.90 -4.29 -20.18
CA PHE A 94 -8.21 -5.19 -21.29
C PHE A 94 -7.72 -6.62 -21.05
N THR A 95 -6.74 -6.80 -20.17
CA THR A 95 -6.21 -8.10 -19.76
C THR A 95 -6.29 -8.26 -18.24
N LYS A 96 -6.27 -9.49 -17.73
CA LYS A 96 -6.19 -9.72 -16.28
C LYS A 96 -4.92 -9.13 -15.69
N MET A 97 -3.81 -9.15 -16.43
CA MET A 97 -2.56 -8.50 -16.04
C MET A 97 -2.75 -6.99 -15.80
N ASP A 98 -3.59 -6.30 -16.58
CA ASP A 98 -3.84 -4.86 -16.39
C ASP A 98 -4.59 -4.58 -15.07
N ILE A 99 -5.49 -5.48 -14.64
CA ILE A 99 -6.14 -5.40 -13.32
C ILE A 99 -5.09 -5.53 -12.22
N LEU A 100 -4.18 -6.49 -12.34
CA LEU A 100 -3.12 -6.73 -11.36
C LEU A 100 -2.11 -5.58 -11.28
N ARG A 101 -1.89 -4.85 -12.38
CA ARG A 101 -1.02 -3.67 -12.40
C ARG A 101 -1.63 -2.43 -11.74
N ALA A 102 -2.96 -2.33 -11.67
CA ALA A 102 -3.61 -1.10 -11.22
C ALA A 102 -3.44 -0.91 -9.70
N PRO A 103 -2.62 0.07 -9.24
CA PRO A 103 -2.42 0.33 -7.82
C PRO A 103 -3.70 0.88 -7.19
N LEU A 104 -3.79 0.86 -5.86
CA LEU A 104 -4.89 1.51 -5.14
C LEU A 104 -4.80 3.04 -5.29
N ILE A 105 -5.94 3.66 -5.61
CA ILE A 105 -6.04 5.11 -5.86
C ILE A 105 -6.31 5.86 -4.56
N ASP A 106 -7.14 5.28 -3.69
CA ASP A 106 -7.55 5.86 -2.41
C ASP A 106 -7.71 4.80 -1.31
N GLU A 107 -8.02 5.28 -0.11
CA GLU A 107 -8.19 4.49 1.11
C GLU A 107 -9.68 4.31 1.45
N GLY A 108 -10.54 4.53 0.47
CA GLY A 108 -11.99 4.40 0.61
C GLY A 108 -12.43 2.94 0.60
N ARG A 109 -13.58 2.67 1.23
CA ARG A 109 -14.13 1.31 1.33
C ARG A 109 -14.16 0.57 -0.01
N LYS A 110 -14.63 1.23 -1.08
CA LYS A 110 -14.74 0.62 -2.41
C LYS A 110 -13.37 0.17 -2.92
N GLU A 111 -12.36 1.00 -2.70
CA GLU A 111 -11.02 0.76 -3.18
C GLU A 111 -10.28 -0.29 -2.34
N THR A 112 -10.49 -0.29 -1.03
CA THR A 112 -10.04 -1.38 -0.16
C THR A 112 -10.65 -2.72 -0.59
N THR A 113 -11.96 -2.76 -0.90
CA THR A 113 -12.60 -3.98 -1.43
C THR A 113 -11.99 -4.41 -2.77
N ARG A 114 -11.71 -3.45 -3.68
CA ARG A 114 -10.99 -3.73 -4.93
C ARG A 114 -9.59 -4.31 -4.66
N GLY A 115 -8.88 -3.78 -3.68
CA GLY A 115 -7.56 -4.28 -3.24
C GLY A 115 -7.60 -5.72 -2.73
N PHE A 116 -8.62 -6.10 -1.94
CA PHE A 116 -8.81 -7.50 -1.55
C PHE A 116 -9.06 -8.41 -2.74
N HIS A 117 -9.89 -8.00 -3.71
CA HIS A 117 -10.10 -8.78 -4.93
C HIS A 117 -8.81 -8.91 -5.74
N ARG A 118 -8.05 -7.82 -5.91
CA ARG A 118 -6.75 -7.82 -6.59
C ARG A 118 -5.75 -8.76 -5.90
N LEU A 119 -5.66 -8.73 -4.57
CA LEU A 119 -4.78 -9.62 -3.82
C LEU A 119 -5.21 -11.09 -3.95
N LYS A 120 -6.53 -11.36 -3.93
CA LYS A 120 -7.06 -12.71 -4.16
C LYS A 120 -6.68 -13.26 -5.54
N GLU A 121 -6.61 -12.42 -6.57
CA GLU A 121 -6.14 -12.83 -7.89
C GLU A 121 -4.63 -13.17 -7.88
N PHE A 122 -3.80 -12.47 -7.11
CA PHE A 122 -2.39 -12.84 -6.92
C PHE A 122 -2.24 -14.17 -6.17
N GLN A 123 -3.04 -14.41 -5.12
CA GLN A 123 -3.00 -15.64 -4.31
C GLN A 123 -3.40 -16.92 -5.07
N GLN A 124 -3.87 -16.82 -6.32
CA GLN A 124 -4.09 -17.98 -7.17
C GLN A 124 -2.79 -18.67 -7.59
N PHE A 125 -1.66 -17.96 -7.48
CA PHE A 125 -0.31 -18.43 -7.75
C PHE A 125 0.34 -18.66 -6.40
N HIS A 126 0.75 -19.89 -6.08
CA HIS A 126 1.24 -20.24 -4.74
C HIS A 126 2.70 -19.80 -4.58
N THR A 127 2.94 -18.49 -4.66
CA THR A 127 4.28 -17.89 -4.73
C THR A 127 5.15 -18.19 -3.51
N SER A 128 4.54 -18.54 -2.37
CA SER A 128 5.23 -18.99 -1.16
C SER A 128 5.95 -20.34 -1.33
N GLU A 129 5.50 -21.17 -2.27
CA GLU A 129 6.08 -22.49 -2.56
C GLU A 129 7.17 -22.41 -3.64
N TRP A 130 7.29 -21.28 -4.33
CA TRP A 130 8.26 -21.07 -5.39
C TRP A 130 9.67 -20.89 -4.84
N ASP A 131 10.62 -21.66 -5.37
CA ASP A 131 12.02 -21.58 -4.97
C ASP A 131 12.79 -20.52 -5.78
N PHE A 132 13.09 -19.40 -5.13
CA PHE A 132 13.95 -18.34 -5.66
C PHE A 132 15.36 -18.34 -5.02
N SER A 133 15.73 -19.35 -4.23
CA SER A 133 16.98 -19.37 -3.45
C SER A 133 18.25 -19.19 -4.31
N THR A 134 18.21 -19.67 -5.55
CA THR A 134 19.33 -19.58 -6.51
C THR A 134 19.34 -18.27 -7.31
N ILE A 135 18.27 -17.48 -7.22
CA ILE A 135 18.05 -16.29 -8.05
C ILE A 135 18.23 -15.02 -7.21
N PRO A 136 19.11 -14.10 -7.60
CA PRO A 136 19.28 -12.84 -6.89
C PRO A 136 18.02 -11.98 -6.93
N GLU A 137 17.57 -11.52 -5.75
CA GLU A 137 16.36 -10.71 -5.60
C GLU A 137 16.36 -9.45 -6.47
N GLY A 138 17.52 -8.77 -6.59
CA GLY A 138 17.65 -7.57 -7.42
C GLY A 138 17.34 -7.82 -8.91
N LYS A 139 17.66 -9.00 -9.43
CA LYS A 139 17.32 -9.39 -10.81
C LYS A 139 15.84 -9.68 -10.96
N VAL A 140 15.24 -10.38 -10.00
CA VAL A 140 13.79 -10.64 -9.99
C VAL A 140 13.03 -9.32 -9.99
N LYS A 141 13.40 -8.38 -9.11
CA LYS A 141 12.83 -7.03 -9.05
C LYS A 141 12.97 -6.26 -10.37
N HIS A 142 14.14 -6.36 -11.01
CA HIS A 142 14.36 -5.71 -12.30
C HIS A 142 13.43 -6.26 -13.38
N LEU A 143 13.30 -7.58 -13.47
CA LEU A 143 12.41 -8.25 -14.43
C LEU A 143 10.94 -7.98 -14.14
N ALA A 144 10.53 -8.00 -12.87
CA ALA A 144 9.19 -7.66 -12.44
C ALA A 144 8.83 -6.22 -12.83
N THR A 145 9.74 -5.27 -12.59
CA THR A 145 9.57 -3.86 -12.96
C THR A 145 9.45 -3.70 -14.47
N TYR A 146 10.25 -4.43 -15.25
CA TYR A 146 10.13 -4.45 -16.70
C TYR A 146 8.77 -4.99 -17.14
N ALA A 147 8.35 -6.13 -16.61
CA ALA A 147 7.05 -6.76 -16.92
C ALA A 147 5.86 -5.86 -16.54
N PHE A 148 5.94 -5.14 -15.44
CA PHE A 148 4.93 -4.17 -15.02
C PHE A 148 4.81 -3.00 -16.00
N LYS A 149 5.93 -2.46 -16.48
CA LYS A 149 5.94 -1.30 -17.39
C LYS A 149 5.61 -1.68 -18.84
N ALA A 150 5.94 -2.90 -19.26
CA ALA A 150 5.70 -3.37 -20.61
C ALA A 150 4.21 -3.57 -20.88
N LYS A 151 3.76 -3.23 -22.10
CA LYS A 151 2.38 -3.52 -22.53
C LYS A 151 2.16 -5.04 -22.60
N SER A 152 0.98 -5.51 -22.19
CA SER A 152 0.63 -6.95 -22.26
C SER A 152 0.83 -7.53 -23.67
N SER A 153 0.51 -6.76 -24.71
CA SER A 153 0.70 -7.16 -26.11
C SER A 153 2.16 -7.33 -26.53
N LEU A 154 3.09 -6.61 -25.90
CA LEU A 154 4.53 -6.76 -26.15
C LEU A 154 5.03 -8.07 -25.54
N ILE A 155 4.63 -8.35 -24.30
CA ILE A 155 4.97 -9.61 -23.61
C ILE A 155 4.36 -10.79 -24.37
N GLN A 156 3.12 -10.66 -24.86
CA GLN A 156 2.44 -11.69 -25.64
C GLN A 156 3.15 -12.08 -26.95
N ARG A 157 4.04 -11.24 -27.49
CA ARG A 157 4.83 -11.54 -28.70
C ARG A 157 6.14 -12.27 -28.43
N MET A 158 6.55 -12.40 -27.17
CA MET A 158 7.82 -13.05 -26.80
C MET A 158 7.75 -14.58 -26.94
N SER A 159 8.88 -15.26 -26.77
CA SER A 159 8.89 -16.72 -26.64
C SER A 159 8.15 -17.15 -25.36
N ILE A 160 7.60 -18.37 -25.34
CA ILE A 160 6.85 -18.90 -24.20
C ILE A 160 7.66 -18.83 -22.89
N GLN A 161 8.94 -19.16 -22.98
CA GLN A 161 9.89 -19.11 -21.88
C GLN A 161 10.05 -17.70 -21.31
N LYS A 162 10.28 -16.69 -22.17
CA LYS A 162 10.42 -15.30 -21.74
C LYS A 162 9.12 -14.75 -21.16
N LYS A 163 7.96 -15.15 -21.69
CA LYS A 163 6.66 -14.80 -21.10
C LYS A 163 6.53 -15.31 -19.68
N LEU A 164 6.74 -16.61 -19.49
CA LEU A 164 6.61 -17.25 -18.18
C LEU A 164 7.56 -16.62 -17.18
N ALA A 165 8.84 -16.46 -17.53
CA ALA A 165 9.83 -15.85 -16.65
C ALA A 165 9.44 -14.43 -16.20
N LEU A 166 8.97 -13.59 -17.12
CA LEU A 166 8.52 -12.23 -16.79
C LEU A 166 7.25 -12.24 -15.93
N LEU A 167 6.31 -13.13 -16.21
CA LEU A 167 5.06 -13.25 -15.45
C LEU A 167 5.31 -13.79 -14.03
N VAL A 168 6.20 -14.76 -13.88
CA VAL A 168 6.65 -15.30 -12.57
C VAL A 168 7.28 -14.18 -11.75
N ALA A 169 8.25 -13.45 -12.33
CA ALA A 169 8.87 -12.32 -11.64
C ALA A 169 7.86 -11.24 -11.26
N PHE A 170 6.94 -10.91 -12.18
CA PHE A 170 5.86 -9.95 -11.94
C PHE A 170 4.96 -10.36 -10.78
N VAL A 171 4.40 -11.57 -10.81
CA VAL A 171 3.47 -12.06 -9.78
C VAL A 171 4.17 -12.12 -8.42
N TYR A 172 5.37 -12.70 -8.36
CA TYR A 172 6.13 -12.84 -7.13
C TYR A 172 6.44 -11.50 -6.43
N GLU A 173 6.83 -10.49 -7.20
CA GLU A 173 7.18 -9.18 -6.63
C GLU A 173 5.95 -8.32 -6.35
N TYR A 174 5.00 -8.26 -7.28
CA TYR A 174 3.84 -7.37 -7.16
C TYR A 174 2.75 -7.91 -6.24
N GLU A 175 2.75 -9.20 -5.90
CA GLU A 175 1.92 -9.71 -4.80
C GLU A 175 2.33 -9.07 -3.46
N LYS A 176 3.65 -8.99 -3.18
CA LYS A 176 4.17 -8.35 -1.96
C LYS A 176 3.81 -6.88 -1.92
N ILE A 177 4.05 -6.17 -3.04
CA ILE A 177 3.71 -4.75 -3.17
C ILE A 177 2.20 -4.54 -2.97
N ALA A 178 1.35 -5.34 -3.61
CA ALA A 178 -0.10 -5.23 -3.47
C ALA A 178 -0.57 -5.51 -2.04
N THR A 179 0.09 -6.44 -1.33
CA THR A 179 -0.18 -6.73 0.08
C THR A 179 0.15 -5.52 0.96
N ASP A 180 1.33 -4.93 0.79
CA ASP A 180 1.76 -3.74 1.53
C ASP A 180 0.87 -2.52 1.24
N GLU A 181 0.48 -2.31 -0.02
CA GLU A 181 -0.47 -1.28 -0.43
C GLU A 181 -1.82 -1.45 0.29
N LEU A 182 -2.36 -2.67 0.31
CA LEU A 182 -3.64 -2.97 0.95
C LEU A 182 -3.58 -2.80 2.47
N LEU A 183 -2.51 -3.27 3.12
CA LEU A 183 -2.30 -3.09 4.56
C LEU A 183 -2.24 -1.60 4.92
N THR A 184 -1.50 -0.81 4.13
CA THR A 184 -1.41 0.65 4.31
C THR A 184 -2.78 1.31 4.16
N ALA A 185 -3.55 0.93 3.14
CA ALA A 185 -4.89 1.46 2.93
C ALA A 185 -5.86 1.09 4.07
N LEU A 186 -5.77 -0.13 4.61
CA LEU A 186 -6.58 -0.58 5.74
C LEU A 186 -6.28 0.21 7.00
N ILE A 187 -5.00 0.39 7.34
CA ILE A 187 -4.57 1.15 8.52
C ILE A 187 -5.20 2.54 8.49
N LYS A 188 -5.03 3.26 7.37
CA LYS A 188 -5.54 4.62 7.23
C LYS A 188 -7.07 4.68 7.18
N TYR A 189 -7.72 3.69 6.58
CA TYR A 189 -9.19 3.59 6.62
C TYR A 189 -9.70 3.48 8.06
N TYR A 190 -9.08 2.64 8.90
CA TYR A 190 -9.43 2.51 10.31
C TYR A 190 -9.12 3.78 11.10
N GLU A 191 -7.96 4.40 10.90
CA GLU A 191 -7.62 5.70 11.49
C GLU A 191 -8.68 6.76 11.16
N SER A 192 -9.19 6.78 9.92
CA SER A 192 -10.25 7.69 9.51
C SER A 192 -11.57 7.44 10.26
N ILE A 193 -11.88 6.18 10.59
CA ILE A 193 -13.07 5.80 11.35
C ILE A 193 -12.90 6.25 12.80
N PHE A 194 -11.78 5.92 13.44
CA PHE A 194 -11.49 6.32 14.81
C PHE A 194 -11.48 7.85 14.96
N ARG A 195 -10.86 8.56 14.03
CA ARG A 195 -10.86 10.03 14.00
C ARG A 195 -12.27 10.59 13.87
N ARG A 196 -13.12 10.01 13.02
CA ARG A 196 -14.53 10.44 12.89
C ARG A 196 -15.32 10.18 14.17
N ALA A 197 -15.12 9.04 14.82
CA ALA A 197 -15.75 8.72 16.09
C ALA A 197 -15.35 9.73 17.18
N LYS A 198 -14.03 9.96 17.36
CA LYS A 198 -13.51 10.95 18.32
C LYS A 198 -14.02 12.37 18.04
N ASN A 199 -14.06 12.77 16.78
CA ASN A 199 -14.59 14.08 16.39
C ASN A 199 -16.10 14.20 16.65
N LYS A 200 -16.86 13.12 16.47
CA LYS A 200 -18.29 13.08 16.78
C LYS A 200 -18.51 13.23 18.29
N GLU A 201 -17.79 12.46 19.10
CA GLU A 201 -17.80 12.54 20.56
C GLU A 201 -17.43 13.95 21.05
N SER A 202 -16.35 14.53 20.50
CA SER A 202 -15.91 15.88 20.86
C SER A 202 -16.95 16.94 20.52
N LYS A 203 -17.65 16.80 19.38
CA LYS A 203 -18.75 17.68 18.99
C LYS A 203 -19.97 17.52 19.91
N GLU A 204 -20.30 16.29 20.31
CA GLU A 204 -21.39 16.04 21.26
C GLU A 204 -21.05 16.63 22.63
N ARG A 205 -19.83 16.46 23.13
CA ARG A 205 -19.36 17.08 24.38
C ARG A 205 -19.39 18.61 24.34
N LEU A 206 -18.98 19.21 23.22
CA LEU A 206 -19.06 20.66 23.06
C LEU A 206 -20.51 21.17 23.05
N ARG A 207 -21.45 20.39 22.48
CA ARG A 207 -22.88 20.73 22.53
C ARG A 207 -23.41 20.66 23.96
N THR A 208 -23.09 19.61 24.70
CA THR A 208 -23.53 19.48 26.09
C THR A 208 -22.99 20.59 26.99
N LEU A 209 -21.75 21.06 26.77
CA LEU A 209 -21.20 22.22 27.49
C LEU A 209 -22.00 23.51 27.20
N LYS A 210 -22.36 23.75 25.94
CA LYS A 210 -23.21 24.91 25.59
C LYS A 210 -24.61 24.82 26.19
N ASP A 211 -25.18 23.61 26.21
CA ASP A 211 -26.49 23.39 26.82
C ASP A 211 -26.42 23.59 28.36
N LEU A 212 -25.30 23.23 28.99
CA LEU A 212 -25.02 23.53 30.40
C LEU A 212 -24.91 25.03 30.65
N ASP A 213 -24.10 25.74 29.86
CA ASP A 213 -23.91 27.19 29.99
C ASP A 213 -25.25 27.94 29.90
N ARG A 214 -26.10 27.54 28.94
CA ARG A 214 -27.44 28.12 28.78
C ARG A 214 -28.34 27.83 29.98
N ALA A 215 -28.34 26.59 30.48
CA ALA A 215 -29.14 26.21 31.63
C ALA A 215 -28.68 26.92 32.92
N ALA A 216 -27.36 27.03 33.13
CA ALA A 216 -26.77 27.74 34.26
C ALA A 216 -27.10 29.25 34.22
N PHE A 217 -27.03 29.86 33.03
CA PHE A 217 -27.41 31.27 32.83
C PHE A 217 -28.88 31.51 33.18
N THR A 218 -29.81 30.70 32.64
CA THR A 218 -31.24 30.83 32.96
C THR A 218 -31.52 30.66 34.45
N LEU A 219 -30.86 29.70 35.12
CA LEU A 219 -31.02 29.53 36.57
C LEU A 219 -30.41 30.70 37.36
N SER A 220 -29.31 31.30 36.89
CA SER A 220 -28.71 32.49 37.49
C SER A 220 -29.64 33.70 37.41
N GLU A 221 -30.22 33.97 36.24
CA GLU A 221 -31.19 35.07 36.07
C GLU A 221 -32.42 34.89 36.97
N ILE A 222 -32.90 33.65 37.12
CA ILE A 222 -33.99 33.35 38.05
C ILE A 222 -33.56 33.63 39.50
N VAL A 223 -32.37 33.20 39.92
CA VAL A 223 -31.84 33.44 41.27
C VAL A 223 -31.61 34.94 41.53
N GLU A 224 -31.21 35.72 40.53
CA GLU A 224 -31.11 37.18 40.64
C GLU A 224 -32.47 37.83 40.93
N LEU A 225 -33.55 37.35 40.31
CA LEU A 225 -34.92 37.80 40.64
C LEU A 225 -35.32 37.45 42.09
N PHE A 226 -34.79 36.36 42.65
CA PHE A 226 -35.01 36.01 44.06
C PHE A 226 -34.24 36.90 45.04
N LEU A 227 -33.12 37.49 44.59
CA LEU A 227 -32.26 38.34 45.41
C LEU A 227 -32.61 39.84 45.26
N ASP A 228 -33.59 40.18 44.44
CA ASP A 228 -34.06 41.54 44.25
C ASP A 228 -35.01 41.96 45.39
N ASP A 229 -34.47 42.74 46.34
CA ASP A 229 -35.18 43.25 47.52
C ASP A 229 -36.38 44.17 47.18
N PHE A 230 -36.56 44.57 45.92
CA PHE A 230 -37.68 45.40 45.47
C PHE A 230 -38.93 44.58 45.06
N ILE A 231 -38.86 43.25 45.06
CA ILE A 231 -39.97 42.37 44.68
C ILE A 231 -40.66 41.85 45.94
N GLU A 232 -41.96 42.12 46.07
CA GLU A 232 -42.78 41.51 47.11
C GLU A 232 -42.81 39.99 46.96
N ILE A 233 -42.51 39.28 48.06
CA ILE A 233 -42.36 37.81 48.12
C ILE A 233 -43.60 37.09 47.56
N ASP A 234 -44.80 37.64 47.79
CA ASP A 234 -46.06 37.05 47.33
C ASP A 234 -46.25 37.13 45.80
N CYS A 235 -45.60 38.08 45.12
CA CYS A 235 -45.66 38.27 43.66
C CYS A 235 -44.47 37.66 42.91
N LEU A 236 -43.48 37.14 43.64
CA LEU A 236 -42.22 36.67 43.07
C LEU A 236 -42.41 35.44 42.19
N ARG A 237 -43.26 34.50 42.62
CA ARG A 237 -43.56 33.28 41.85
C ARG A 237 -44.27 33.60 40.53
N SER A 238 -45.24 34.51 40.53
CA SER A 238 -45.90 34.96 39.30
C SER A 238 -44.92 35.66 38.36
N ARG A 239 -44.05 36.52 38.89
CA ARG A 239 -43.08 37.28 38.09
C ARG A 239 -42.01 36.39 37.44
N VAL A 240 -41.57 35.35 38.14
CA VAL A 240 -40.68 34.34 37.58
C VAL A 240 -41.35 33.57 36.44
N PHE A 241 -42.62 33.17 36.58
CA PHE A 241 -43.33 32.44 35.53
C PHE A 241 -43.77 33.31 34.34
N ASP A 242 -43.95 34.62 34.55
CA ASP A 242 -44.20 35.59 33.48
C ASP A 242 -42.96 35.76 32.57
N GLN A 243 -41.75 35.70 33.15
CA GLN A 243 -40.50 35.88 32.41
C GLN A 243 -39.91 34.55 31.89
N TYR A 244 -40.11 33.45 32.63
CA TYR A 244 -39.63 32.11 32.27
C TYR A 244 -40.74 31.08 32.45
N PRO A 245 -41.26 30.47 31.37
CA PRO A 245 -42.25 29.40 31.45
C PRO A 245 -41.79 28.25 32.35
N ALA A 246 -42.72 27.63 33.08
CA ALA A 246 -42.40 26.54 34.00
C ALA A 246 -41.66 25.37 33.33
N GLU A 247 -41.95 25.12 32.05
CA GLU A 247 -41.28 24.09 31.24
C GLU A 247 -39.79 24.38 31.05
N ASP A 248 -39.42 25.64 30.82
CA ASP A 248 -38.03 26.06 30.61
C ASP A 248 -37.19 25.95 31.89
N ILE A 249 -37.79 26.25 33.04
CA ILE A 249 -37.15 26.10 34.35
C ILE A 249 -36.91 24.62 34.67
N VAL A 250 -37.90 23.76 34.45
CA VAL A 250 -37.78 22.31 34.65
C VAL A 250 -36.74 21.73 33.71
N ASN A 251 -36.71 22.17 32.45
CA ASN A 251 -35.71 21.76 31.47
C ASN A 251 -34.31 22.22 31.86
N ALA A 252 -34.11 23.45 32.33
CA ALA A 252 -32.81 23.95 32.79
C ALA A 252 -32.29 23.14 33.99
N VAL A 253 -33.15 22.89 35.01
CA VAL A 253 -32.79 22.05 36.16
C VAL A 253 -32.46 20.62 35.74
N PHE A 254 -33.22 20.05 34.79
CA PHE A 254 -32.96 18.72 34.27
C PHE A 254 -31.61 18.64 33.55
N GLN A 255 -31.29 19.61 32.68
CA GLN A 255 -30.01 19.65 31.95
C GLN A 255 -28.83 19.75 32.90
N VAL A 256 -28.87 20.63 33.91
CA VAL A 256 -27.80 20.74 34.92
C VAL A 256 -27.64 19.42 35.68
N LYS A 257 -28.74 18.84 36.19
CA LYS A 257 -28.69 17.57 36.96
C LYS A 257 -28.20 16.39 36.13
N LYS A 258 -28.55 16.33 34.83
CA LYS A 258 -28.12 15.26 33.92
C LYS A 258 -26.63 15.38 33.61
N LEU A 259 -26.14 16.58 33.36
CA LEU A 259 -24.76 16.81 32.95
C LEU A 259 -23.78 16.69 34.13
N VAL A 260 -24.14 17.19 35.31
CA VAL A 260 -23.33 17.03 36.54
C VAL A 260 -23.19 15.56 36.95
N LYS A 261 -24.21 14.72 36.71
CA LYS A 261 -24.14 13.27 36.97
C LYS A 261 -23.19 12.54 36.01
N ASN A 262 -23.16 12.93 34.73
CA ASN A 262 -22.27 12.31 33.74
C ASN A 262 -20.77 12.64 33.97
N GLU A 263 -20.44 13.74 34.67
CA GLU A 263 -19.05 14.03 35.06
C GLU A 263 -18.57 13.24 36.28
N GLN A 264 -19.48 12.68 37.08
CA GLN A 264 -19.17 11.90 38.29
C GLN A 264 -18.99 10.40 38.02
N GLU A 265 -19.37 9.89 36.85
CA GLU A 265 -18.94 8.56 36.43
C GLU A 265 -17.45 8.62 36.05
N PRO A 266 -16.58 7.82 36.69
CA PRO A 266 -15.15 7.85 36.38
C PRO A 266 -14.98 7.48 34.90
N ILE A 267 -14.12 8.24 34.22
CA ILE A 267 -13.67 8.01 32.84
C ILE A 267 -13.00 6.64 32.79
N GLY A 268 -13.80 5.58 32.71
CA GLY A 268 -13.35 4.21 32.66
C GLY A 268 -13.09 3.81 31.22
N LEU A 269 -11.79 3.82 30.85
CA LEU A 269 -11.17 3.02 29.77
C LEU A 269 -11.64 3.42 28.36
N PHE A 270 -10.79 3.83 27.42
CA PHE A 270 -9.71 3.06 26.81
C PHE A 270 -8.61 3.99 26.27
N VAL A 271 -7.42 3.96 26.88
CA VAL A 271 -6.14 4.20 26.21
C VAL A 271 -5.11 3.26 26.83
N ASN A 272 -4.84 2.16 26.12
CA ASN A 272 -3.51 1.60 25.90
C ASN A 272 -3.61 0.70 24.67
#